data_AF-A0A6B1F1P0-F1
#
_entry.id   AF-A0A6B1F1P0-F1
#
_cell.length_a   1.000
_cell.length_b   1.000
_cell.length_c   1.000
_cell.angle_alpha   90.00
_cell.angle_beta   90.00
_cell.angle_gamma   90.00
#
_symmetry.space_group_name_H-M   'P 1'
#
loop_
_entity.id
_entity.type
_entity.pdbx_description
1 polymer ?
#
loop_
_entity_poly.entity_id
_entity_poly.type
_entity_poly.pdbx_seq_one_letter_code
_entity_poly.pdbx_strand_id
1 'polypeptide(L)'
;MNRKYAIFATLVLTILGGSLFFIWQTKQKTESRKSLSSYPSVIITPESETGDQIGATKKASEETLNSTSGQVAVDTTVQPKWRQHSGPQTVEALMASFHGEYGNSWMDQKYPPVEWLRLILNRGGFIQHYGDYSGLLNARSLLFHSEKHPEMWKNGHYVGIPATDDWETYKLAFIDRYIWTTEKMREADENFPNNTGVDFSGPGGKNVIVHAPGRVYVQRRTNAYGEIHETTFGDDAALTDKQKFNITYKRAHPEGYEIVYLDEDYNTLKEAPPAITREDVLRGWQKYWQTMPLPADGPIEVPASQKVHPLLEETLRQRGWEGYFVQEGEGLTEWDEWMHPDAEGDRGIPGPEMPSVIPDAPEPVAPTSQSQGDKPSPPSAADFQAELERFEKLFTEEGFTAEFEKQFAPELPTEASFEKAFRAQFAPEDFSNERLHGALETLNRYGVQEGIRRLTKTDPDAAKHFKTLLNSREPSD
;
A
#
# COMPACT_ATOMS: atom_id res chain seq x y z
N MET A 1 -16.75 20.17 21.07
CA MET A 1 -15.56 19.40 20.65
C MET A 1 -14.87 20.11 19.48
N ASN A 2 -13.63 20.55 19.66
CA ASN A 2 -12.96 21.52 18.78
C ASN A 2 -12.24 20.79 17.63
N ARG A 3 -12.59 21.10 16.36
CA ARG A 3 -12.00 20.52 15.12
C ARG A 3 -10.47 20.59 15.00
N LYS A 4 -9.80 21.35 15.88
CA LYS A 4 -8.34 21.51 15.92
C LYS A 4 -7.60 20.34 16.59
N TYR A 5 -8.26 19.58 17.48
CA TYR A 5 -7.63 18.45 18.18
C TYR A 5 -7.51 17.20 17.31
N ALA A 6 -8.45 16.97 16.38
CA ALA A 6 -8.39 15.84 15.46
C ALA A 6 -7.22 15.94 14.45
N ILE A 7 -6.75 17.15 14.12
CA ILE A 7 -5.66 17.35 13.15
C ILE A 7 -4.29 17.06 13.80
N PHE A 8 -4.15 17.35 15.10
CA PHE A 8 -2.89 17.19 15.82
C PHE A 8 -2.57 15.73 16.16
N ALA A 9 -3.57 14.97 16.60
CA ALA A 9 -3.43 13.52 16.84
C ALA A 9 -3.12 12.76 15.54
N THR A 10 -3.78 13.12 14.43
CA THR A 10 -3.53 12.50 13.10
C THR A 10 -2.09 12.75 12.61
N LEU A 11 -1.48 13.90 12.89
CA LEU A 11 -0.14 14.23 12.41
C LEU A 11 0.97 13.46 13.15
N VAL A 12 0.81 13.24 14.46
CA VAL A 12 1.72 12.44 15.29
C VAL A 12 1.57 10.94 14.98
N LEU A 13 0.34 10.49 14.72
CA LEU A 13 0.02 9.14 14.24
C LEU A 13 0.60 8.83 12.85
N THR A 14 0.79 9.82 11.99
CA THR A 14 1.33 9.61 10.63
C THR A 14 2.83 9.30 10.62
N ILE A 15 3.58 9.66 11.67
CA ILE A 15 5.05 9.53 11.69
C ILE A 15 5.49 8.21 12.33
N LEU A 16 4.81 7.76 13.39
CA LEU A 16 4.98 6.39 13.92
C LEU A 16 4.21 5.35 13.10
N GLY A 17 3.07 5.74 12.53
CA GLY A 17 2.30 4.94 11.58
C GLY A 17 2.89 4.94 10.17
N GLY A 18 3.86 5.79 9.84
CA GLY A 18 4.46 5.88 8.50
C GLY A 18 5.07 4.56 8.05
N SER A 19 5.80 3.87 8.93
CA SER A 19 6.38 2.55 8.66
C SER A 19 5.31 1.44 8.56
N LEU A 20 4.24 1.50 9.36
CA LEU A 20 3.14 0.53 9.34
C LEU A 20 2.17 0.75 8.16
N PHE A 21 1.93 2.00 7.76
CA PHE A 21 1.19 2.41 6.57
C PHE A 21 1.97 2.05 5.30
N PHE A 22 3.30 2.12 5.33
CA PHE A 22 4.17 1.62 4.25
C PHE A 22 4.07 0.09 4.10
N ILE A 23 4.08 -0.66 5.21
CA ILE A 23 3.86 -2.12 5.23
C ILE A 23 2.45 -2.48 4.74
N TRP A 24 1.43 -1.69 5.10
CA TRP A 24 0.05 -1.91 4.66
C TRP A 24 -0.17 -1.55 3.18
N GLN A 25 0.39 -0.45 2.67
CA GLN A 25 0.36 -0.05 1.25
C GLN A 25 1.11 -1.05 0.36
N THR A 26 2.27 -1.54 0.79
CA THR A 26 3.04 -2.56 0.05
C THR A 26 2.29 -3.89 0.01
N LYS A 27 1.59 -4.27 1.09
CA LYS A 27 0.67 -5.43 1.12
C LYS A 27 -0.50 -5.26 0.16
N GLN A 28 -1.19 -4.11 0.17
CA GLN A 28 -2.30 -3.80 -0.76
C GLN A 28 -1.87 -3.77 -2.23
N LYS A 29 -0.69 -3.21 -2.56
CA LYS A 29 -0.13 -3.23 -3.92
C LYS A 29 0.27 -4.64 -4.38
N THR A 30 0.79 -5.45 -3.47
CA THR A 30 1.14 -6.86 -3.76
C THR A 30 -0.12 -7.71 -3.98
N GLU A 31 -1.19 -7.47 -3.21
CA GLU A 31 -2.48 -8.14 -3.36
C GLU A 31 -3.24 -7.68 -4.63
N SER A 32 -3.18 -6.38 -4.99
CA SER A 32 -3.74 -5.86 -6.24
C SER A 32 -3.02 -6.37 -7.49
N ARG A 33 -1.70 -6.56 -7.44
CA ARG A 33 -0.93 -7.21 -8.52
C ARG A 33 -1.30 -8.69 -8.68
N LYS A 34 -1.68 -9.38 -7.60
CA LYS A 34 -2.19 -10.76 -7.66
C LYS A 34 -3.61 -10.85 -8.23
N SER A 35 -4.47 -9.85 -8.04
CA SER A 35 -5.83 -9.85 -8.58
C SER A 35 -5.91 -9.47 -10.07
N LEU A 36 -5.01 -8.62 -10.57
CA LEU A 36 -4.88 -8.32 -12.01
C LEU A 36 -4.37 -9.53 -12.83
N SER A 37 -3.72 -10.50 -12.18
CA SER A 37 -3.28 -11.78 -12.79
C SER A 37 -4.41 -12.82 -12.92
N SER A 38 -5.62 -12.55 -12.42
CA SER A 38 -6.72 -13.53 -12.40
C SER A 38 -8.00 -13.00 -13.06
N TYR A 39 -7.95 -12.70 -14.35
CA TYR A 39 -9.18 -12.64 -15.16
C TYR A 39 -9.37 -13.98 -15.88
N PRO A 40 -10.48 -14.71 -15.67
CA PRO A 40 -10.79 -15.88 -16.47
C PRO A 40 -11.13 -15.43 -17.90
N SER A 41 -10.34 -15.88 -18.86
CA SER A 41 -10.62 -15.71 -20.29
C SER A 41 -11.88 -16.49 -20.64
N VAL A 42 -12.95 -15.82 -21.05
CA VAL A 42 -14.12 -16.47 -21.63
C VAL A 42 -13.74 -16.93 -23.03
N ILE A 43 -13.57 -18.24 -23.21
CA ILE A 43 -13.41 -18.86 -24.53
C ILE A 43 -14.79 -18.84 -25.20
N ILE A 44 -14.99 -17.92 -26.15
CA ILE A 44 -16.13 -17.97 -27.07
C ILE A 44 -15.67 -18.79 -28.27
N THR A 45 -16.14 -20.03 -28.37
CA THR A 45 -16.06 -20.81 -29.62
C THR A 45 -17.01 -20.18 -30.64
N PRO A 46 -16.55 -19.81 -31.85
CA PRO A 46 -17.45 -19.34 -32.90
C PRO A 46 -18.33 -20.50 -33.37
N GLU A 47 -19.65 -20.27 -33.37
CA GLU A 47 -20.61 -21.13 -34.05
C GLU A 47 -20.25 -21.18 -35.53
N SER A 48 -20.03 -22.40 -36.05
CA SER A 48 -19.87 -22.63 -37.47
C SER A 48 -21.22 -22.43 -38.17
N GLU A 49 -21.33 -21.39 -38.99
CA GLU A 49 -22.38 -21.30 -40.00
C GLU A 49 -22.18 -22.43 -41.03
N THR A 50 -22.93 -23.51 -40.90
CA THR A 50 -23.10 -24.49 -41.98
C THR A 50 -24.24 -24.03 -42.88
N GLY A 51 -23.86 -23.55 -44.07
CA GLY A 51 -24.77 -23.30 -45.16
C GLY A 51 -25.40 -24.58 -45.70
N ASP A 52 -26.68 -24.46 -46.05
CA ASP A 52 -27.46 -25.43 -46.82
C ASP A 52 -26.80 -25.73 -48.17
N GLN A 53 -26.42 -26.99 -48.39
CA GLN A 53 -26.56 -27.63 -49.71
C GLN A 53 -26.98 -29.09 -49.57
N ILE A 54 -28.19 -29.37 -50.04
CA ILE A 54 -28.78 -30.68 -50.23
C ILE A 54 -28.28 -31.25 -51.56
N GLY A 55 -27.76 -32.49 -51.57
CA GLY A 55 -27.77 -33.30 -52.79
C GLY A 55 -26.73 -34.43 -52.90
N ALA A 56 -27.21 -35.68 -52.77
CA ALA A 56 -26.72 -36.92 -53.39
C ALA A 56 -25.61 -37.77 -52.69
N THR A 57 -26.10 -38.67 -51.84
CA THR A 57 -25.75 -40.11 -51.65
C THR A 57 -24.59 -40.76 -52.43
N LYS A 58 -23.62 -41.34 -51.69
CA LYS A 58 -23.27 -42.79 -51.75
C LYS A 58 -22.25 -43.26 -50.68
N LYS A 59 -22.72 -44.20 -49.85
CA LYS A 59 -22.11 -45.46 -49.35
C LYS A 59 -20.66 -45.50 -48.79
N ALA A 60 -20.64 -45.90 -47.51
CA ALA A 60 -19.80 -46.92 -46.87
C ALA A 60 -18.31 -46.63 -46.59
N SER A 61 -17.97 -46.51 -45.31
CA SER A 61 -17.28 -47.58 -44.55
C SER A 61 -17.18 -47.20 -43.07
N GLU A 62 -17.64 -48.11 -42.21
CA GLU A 62 -17.36 -48.13 -40.77
C GLU A 62 -15.87 -48.39 -40.54
N GLU A 63 -15.18 -47.53 -39.79
CA GLU A 63 -13.92 -47.89 -39.17
C GLU A 63 -13.72 -47.10 -37.85
N THR A 64 -13.98 -47.83 -36.76
CA THR A 64 -13.24 -47.84 -35.49
C THR A 64 -12.96 -46.50 -34.78
N LEU A 65 -13.86 -46.15 -33.86
CA LEU A 65 -13.61 -45.26 -32.72
C LEU A 65 -12.61 -45.93 -31.75
N ASN A 66 -11.33 -45.56 -31.85
CA ASN A 66 -10.39 -45.72 -30.73
C ASN A 66 -10.19 -44.35 -30.05
N SER A 67 -10.95 -44.17 -28.98
CA SER A 67 -10.78 -43.10 -28.01
C SER A 67 -9.44 -43.28 -27.29
N THR A 68 -8.41 -42.56 -27.76
CA THR A 68 -7.18 -42.35 -27.00
C THR A 68 -7.30 -40.97 -26.37
N SER A 69 -7.71 -40.94 -25.10
CA SER A 69 -7.64 -39.78 -24.23
C SER A 69 -6.17 -39.42 -23.99
N GLY A 70 -5.56 -38.74 -24.96
CA GLY A 70 -4.31 -38.04 -24.76
C GLY A 70 -4.63 -36.74 -24.03
N GLN A 71 -4.32 -36.67 -22.74
CA GLN A 71 -4.14 -35.41 -22.05
C GLN A 71 -2.98 -34.67 -22.74
N VAL A 72 -3.31 -33.85 -23.73
CA VAL A 72 -2.41 -32.82 -24.22
C VAL A 72 -2.21 -31.89 -23.05
N ALA A 73 -1.02 -31.93 -22.44
CA ALA A 73 -0.59 -30.89 -21.53
C ALA A 73 -0.70 -29.56 -22.28
N VAL A 74 -1.74 -28.79 -21.96
CA VAL A 74 -1.86 -27.41 -22.41
C VAL A 74 -0.72 -26.70 -21.71
N ASP A 75 0.34 -26.46 -22.46
CA ASP A 75 1.45 -25.63 -22.03
C ASP A 75 0.91 -24.21 -21.83
N THR A 76 0.50 -23.91 -20.60
CA THR A 76 -0.06 -22.63 -20.17
C THR A 76 1.00 -21.54 -20.06
N THR A 77 2.26 -21.79 -20.45
CA THR A 77 3.34 -20.80 -20.31
C THR A 77 3.60 -19.95 -21.55
N VAL A 78 2.90 -20.19 -22.67
CA VAL A 78 2.96 -19.27 -23.81
C VAL A 78 1.93 -18.15 -23.58
N GLN A 79 2.37 -17.07 -22.94
CA GLN A 79 1.68 -15.78 -22.99
C GLN A 79 1.21 -15.55 -24.44
N PRO A 80 -0.09 -15.32 -24.70
CA PRO A 80 -0.58 -15.14 -26.05
C PRO A 80 0.23 -14.00 -26.67
N LYS A 81 1.04 -14.32 -27.68
CA LYS A 81 1.84 -13.33 -28.39
C LYS A 81 0.86 -12.27 -28.88
N TRP A 82 0.90 -11.10 -28.26
CA TRP A 82 -0.02 -10.00 -28.55
C TRP A 82 -0.06 -9.80 -30.05
N ARG A 83 -1.26 -9.82 -30.65
CA ARG A 83 -1.38 -9.68 -32.11
C ARG A 83 -0.74 -8.37 -32.52
N GLN A 84 0.21 -8.45 -33.44
CA GLN A 84 0.87 -7.29 -34.05
C GLN A 84 0.07 -6.85 -35.27
N HIS A 85 -0.07 -5.54 -35.44
CA HIS A 85 -0.61 -4.89 -36.62
C HIS A 85 0.54 -4.32 -37.44
N SER A 86 0.74 -4.89 -38.63
CA SER A 86 1.73 -4.44 -39.62
C SER A 86 1.10 -3.71 -40.81
N GLY A 87 -0.21 -3.44 -40.74
CA GLY A 87 -0.95 -2.74 -41.78
C GLY A 87 -0.77 -1.22 -41.75
N PRO A 88 -1.47 -0.50 -42.64
CA PRO A 88 -1.46 0.96 -42.62
C PRO A 88 -2.14 1.48 -41.35
N GLN A 89 -1.62 2.56 -40.77
CA GLN A 89 -2.19 3.22 -39.58
C GLN A 89 -3.44 4.04 -39.96
N THR A 90 -4.48 3.35 -40.41
CA THR A 90 -5.81 3.92 -40.66
C THR A 90 -6.83 3.35 -39.68
N VAL A 91 -7.92 4.09 -39.46
CA VAL A 91 -8.98 3.66 -38.57
C VAL A 91 -9.56 2.31 -39.01
N GLU A 92 -9.81 2.14 -40.30
CA GLU A 92 -10.39 0.92 -40.88
C GLU A 92 -9.49 -0.29 -40.66
N ALA A 93 -8.18 -0.14 -40.87
CA ALA A 93 -7.21 -1.22 -40.75
C ALA A 93 -7.01 -1.64 -39.27
N LEU A 94 -6.97 -0.67 -38.35
CA LEU A 94 -6.87 -0.93 -36.92
C LEU A 94 -8.17 -1.55 -36.37
N MET A 95 -9.33 -1.05 -36.81
CA MET A 95 -10.62 -1.63 -36.43
C MET A 95 -10.76 -3.07 -36.92
N ALA A 96 -10.37 -3.35 -38.18
CA ALA A 96 -10.36 -4.72 -38.71
C ALA A 96 -9.40 -5.65 -37.95
N SER A 97 -8.28 -5.11 -37.45
CA SER A 97 -7.27 -5.91 -36.76
C SER A 97 -7.65 -6.25 -35.31
N PHE A 98 -8.31 -5.33 -34.60
CA PHE A 98 -8.44 -5.41 -33.14
C PHE A 98 -9.87 -5.22 -32.58
N HIS A 99 -10.78 -4.59 -33.32
CA HIS A 99 -12.05 -4.14 -32.73
C HIS A 99 -12.97 -5.27 -32.24
N GLY A 100 -12.94 -6.43 -32.90
CA GLY A 100 -13.77 -7.58 -32.52
C GLY A 100 -13.53 -8.10 -31.10
N GLU A 101 -12.43 -7.68 -30.45
CA GLU A 101 -12.04 -8.11 -29.11
C GLU A 101 -12.41 -7.11 -28.01
N TYR A 102 -12.83 -5.89 -28.37
CA TYR A 102 -13.09 -4.82 -27.41
C TYR A 102 -14.41 -4.10 -27.73
N GLY A 103 -15.47 -4.50 -27.04
CA GLY A 103 -16.78 -3.84 -27.09
C GLY A 103 -17.16 -3.26 -25.73
N ASN A 104 -17.38 -1.95 -25.67
CA ASN A 104 -17.92 -1.29 -24.48
C ASN A 104 -19.03 -0.34 -24.94
N SER A 105 -20.24 -0.86 -25.07
CA SER A 105 -21.36 -0.19 -25.75
C SER A 105 -21.69 1.20 -25.19
N TRP A 106 -21.62 1.39 -23.87
CA TRP A 106 -21.89 2.69 -23.26
C TRP A 106 -20.76 3.70 -23.51
N MET A 107 -19.50 3.24 -23.50
CA MET A 107 -18.36 4.07 -23.88
C MET A 107 -18.36 4.40 -25.37
N ASP A 108 -18.75 3.46 -26.21
CA ASP A 108 -18.79 3.63 -27.67
C ASP A 108 -19.89 4.61 -28.10
N GLN A 109 -20.95 4.77 -27.31
CA GLN A 109 -21.93 5.83 -27.53
C GLN A 109 -21.37 7.23 -27.26
N LYS A 110 -20.56 7.37 -26.20
CA LYS A 110 -20.04 8.68 -25.75
C LYS A 110 -18.76 9.09 -26.49
N TYR A 111 -17.88 8.12 -26.73
CA TYR A 111 -16.61 8.27 -27.42
C TYR A 111 -16.49 7.15 -28.48
N PRO A 112 -17.14 7.31 -29.65
CA PRO A 112 -17.14 6.28 -30.69
C PRO A 112 -15.71 5.84 -31.08
N PRO A 113 -15.42 4.53 -31.14
CA PRO A 113 -14.08 4.02 -31.43
C PRO A 113 -13.46 4.63 -32.70
N VAL A 114 -14.26 4.78 -33.76
CA VAL A 114 -13.82 5.34 -35.04
C VAL A 114 -13.34 6.78 -34.91
N GLU A 115 -14.10 7.62 -34.20
CA GLU A 115 -13.75 9.03 -33.98
C GLU A 115 -12.55 9.17 -33.05
N TRP A 116 -12.50 8.33 -32.02
CA TRP A 116 -11.41 8.29 -31.06
C TRP A 116 -10.08 7.90 -31.70
N LEU A 117 -10.07 6.81 -32.48
CA LEU A 117 -8.90 6.37 -33.22
C LEU A 117 -8.45 7.43 -34.23
N ARG A 118 -9.40 8.04 -34.94
CA ARG A 118 -9.09 9.16 -35.85
C ARG A 118 -8.39 10.29 -35.12
N LEU A 119 -8.87 10.66 -33.94
CA LEU A 119 -8.27 11.71 -33.12
C LEU A 119 -6.85 11.36 -32.68
N ILE A 120 -6.61 10.12 -32.23
CA ILE A 120 -5.27 9.65 -31.86
C ILE A 120 -4.30 9.68 -33.05
N LEU A 121 -4.71 9.11 -34.19
CA LEU A 121 -3.88 9.04 -35.39
C LEU A 121 -3.54 10.43 -35.95
N ASN A 122 -4.51 11.35 -35.96
CA ASN A 122 -4.30 12.74 -36.38
C ASN A 122 -3.31 13.49 -35.48
N ARG A 123 -3.08 13.00 -34.26
CA ARG A 123 -2.13 13.56 -33.30
C ARG A 123 -0.80 12.80 -33.27
N GLY A 124 -0.57 11.92 -34.25
CA GLY A 124 0.68 11.18 -34.40
C GLY A 124 0.76 9.88 -33.59
N GLY A 125 -0.32 9.47 -32.92
CA GLY A 125 -0.34 8.21 -32.18
C GLY A 125 -0.13 7.00 -33.09
N PHE A 126 0.64 6.03 -32.61
CA PHE A 126 1.01 4.82 -33.36
C PHE A 126 0.60 3.56 -32.60
N ILE A 127 -0.12 2.65 -33.25
CA ILE A 127 -0.65 1.42 -32.66
C ILE A 127 -0.03 0.21 -33.35
N GLN A 128 0.86 -0.51 -32.64
CA GLN A 128 1.56 -1.67 -33.19
C GLN A 128 0.97 -2.99 -32.73
N HIS A 129 0.45 -3.06 -31.52
CA HIS A 129 -0.08 -4.30 -30.95
C HIS A 129 -1.41 -4.07 -30.25
N TYR A 130 -2.12 -5.18 -29.99
CA TYR A 130 -3.40 -5.13 -29.28
C TYR A 130 -3.30 -4.41 -27.92
N GLY A 131 -2.15 -4.54 -27.21
CA GLY A 131 -1.88 -3.77 -25.99
C GLY A 131 -2.02 -2.25 -26.17
N ASP A 132 -1.41 -1.67 -27.21
CA ASP A 132 -1.54 -0.25 -27.54
C ASP A 132 -3.00 0.12 -27.79
N TYR A 133 -3.69 -0.68 -28.61
CA TYR A 133 -5.07 -0.46 -29.00
C TYR A 133 -6.01 -0.46 -27.80
N SER A 134 -5.95 -1.52 -26.99
CA SER A 134 -6.76 -1.68 -25.78
C SER A 134 -6.45 -0.61 -24.72
N GLY A 135 -5.17 -0.24 -24.53
CA GLY A 135 -4.77 0.87 -23.66
C GLY A 135 -5.40 2.19 -24.11
N LEU A 136 -5.25 2.54 -25.38
CA LEU A 136 -5.83 3.75 -25.95
C LEU A 136 -7.36 3.76 -25.90
N LEU A 137 -8.03 2.62 -26.08
CA LEU A 137 -9.49 2.54 -25.89
C LEU A 137 -9.90 2.64 -24.42
N ASN A 138 -9.13 2.05 -23.49
CA ASN A 138 -9.33 2.19 -22.05
C ASN A 138 -9.16 3.65 -21.61
N ALA A 139 -8.28 4.43 -22.26
CA ALA A 139 -8.09 5.84 -21.96
C ALA A 139 -9.39 6.67 -22.08
N ARG A 140 -10.36 6.21 -22.89
CA ARG A 140 -11.68 6.85 -23.02
C ARG A 140 -12.44 6.86 -21.69
N SER A 141 -12.34 5.79 -20.89
CA SER A 141 -13.06 5.72 -19.61
C SER A 141 -12.50 6.70 -18.58
N LEU A 142 -11.17 6.87 -18.55
CA LEU A 142 -10.49 7.88 -17.74
C LEU A 142 -10.84 9.31 -18.18
N LEU A 143 -10.92 9.55 -19.49
CA LEU A 143 -11.38 10.83 -20.02
C LEU A 143 -12.84 11.09 -19.64
N PHE A 144 -13.73 10.10 -19.79
CA PHE A 144 -15.13 10.22 -19.37
C PHE A 144 -15.27 10.54 -17.89
N HIS A 145 -14.50 9.87 -17.04
CA HIS A 145 -14.44 10.18 -15.61
C HIS A 145 -13.99 11.64 -15.39
N SER A 146 -12.94 12.09 -16.09
CA SER A 146 -12.47 13.48 -16.02
C SER A 146 -13.54 14.50 -16.46
N GLU A 147 -14.34 14.19 -17.46
CA GLU A 147 -15.43 15.05 -17.95
C GLU A 147 -16.49 15.30 -16.85
N LYS A 148 -16.77 14.30 -16.03
CA LYS A 148 -17.76 14.38 -14.95
C LYS A 148 -17.25 15.08 -13.69
N HIS A 149 -15.95 15.37 -13.64
CA HIS A 149 -15.24 15.84 -12.45
C HIS A 149 -14.33 17.01 -12.82
N PRO A 150 -14.90 18.22 -13.05
CA PRO A 150 -14.15 19.40 -13.47
C PRO A 150 -12.95 19.76 -12.60
N GLU A 151 -13.03 19.47 -11.30
CA GLU A 151 -11.95 19.66 -10.34
C GLU A 151 -10.65 18.94 -10.73
N MET A 152 -10.72 17.82 -11.45
CA MET A 152 -9.52 17.08 -11.85
C MET A 152 -8.71 17.84 -12.91
N TRP A 153 -9.38 18.43 -13.91
CA TRP A 153 -8.68 19.12 -14.99
C TRP A 153 -8.49 20.62 -14.74
N LYS A 154 -9.35 21.23 -13.92
CA LYS A 154 -9.16 22.62 -13.47
C LYS A 154 -7.98 22.79 -12.52
N ASN A 155 -7.67 21.76 -11.73
CA ASN A 155 -6.55 21.80 -10.79
C ASN A 155 -5.28 21.12 -11.32
N GLY A 156 -5.29 20.60 -12.55
CA GLY A 156 -4.14 19.88 -13.12
C GLY A 156 -3.79 18.60 -12.34
N HIS A 157 -4.81 17.86 -11.88
CA HIS A 157 -4.64 16.65 -11.05
C HIS A 157 -3.94 15.51 -11.82
N TYR A 158 -4.13 15.44 -13.14
CA TYR A 158 -3.45 14.46 -13.98
C TYR A 158 -2.02 14.92 -14.28
N VAL A 159 -1.05 14.13 -13.84
CA VAL A 159 0.38 14.43 -13.98
C VAL A 159 0.73 14.64 -15.45
N GLY A 160 1.31 15.81 -15.74
CA GLY A 160 1.77 16.20 -17.07
C GLY A 160 0.74 16.90 -17.94
N ILE A 161 -0.46 17.15 -17.43
CA ILE A 161 -1.48 17.97 -18.11
C ILE A 161 -1.68 19.26 -17.30
N PRO A 162 -1.38 20.45 -17.88
CA PRO A 162 -1.62 21.71 -17.21
C PRO A 162 -3.09 21.90 -16.83
N ALA A 163 -3.32 22.62 -15.72
CA ALA A 163 -4.64 23.11 -15.36
C ALA A 163 -5.24 23.97 -16.48
N THR A 164 -6.54 23.83 -16.74
CA THR A 164 -7.27 24.61 -17.74
C THR A 164 -8.74 24.76 -17.36
N ASP A 165 -9.39 25.82 -17.85
CA ASP A 165 -10.84 26.02 -17.71
C ASP A 165 -11.64 25.55 -18.94
N ASP A 166 -10.95 25.12 -20.00
CA ASP A 166 -11.57 24.62 -21.23
C ASP A 166 -11.46 23.09 -21.36
N TRP A 167 -12.61 22.44 -21.41
CA TRP A 167 -12.73 20.98 -21.51
C TRP A 167 -12.08 20.44 -22.79
N GLU A 168 -12.27 21.08 -23.93
CA GLU A 168 -11.69 20.56 -25.18
C GLU A 168 -10.16 20.71 -25.19
N THR A 169 -9.62 21.81 -24.64
CA THR A 169 -8.18 21.94 -24.38
C THR A 169 -7.65 20.83 -23.48
N TYR A 170 -8.33 20.52 -22.37
CA TYR A 170 -7.93 19.40 -21.49
C TYR A 170 -7.96 18.06 -22.22
N LYS A 171 -9.05 17.76 -22.92
CA LYS A 171 -9.22 16.51 -23.67
C LYS A 171 -8.11 16.28 -24.69
N LEU A 172 -7.72 17.32 -25.43
CA LEU A 172 -6.61 17.22 -26.39
C LEU A 172 -5.28 16.98 -25.67
N ALA A 173 -4.99 17.71 -24.59
CA ALA A 173 -3.78 17.53 -23.81
C ALA A 173 -3.72 16.13 -23.13
N PHE A 174 -4.87 15.59 -22.72
CA PHE A 174 -4.99 14.23 -22.21
C PHE A 174 -4.61 13.19 -23.27
N ILE A 175 -5.08 13.35 -24.50
CA ILE A 175 -4.76 12.45 -25.60
C ILE A 175 -3.27 12.55 -25.95
N ASP A 176 -2.72 13.75 -26.06
CA ASP A 176 -1.27 13.96 -26.27
C ASP A 176 -0.45 13.26 -25.20
N ARG A 177 -0.84 13.45 -23.93
CA ARG A 177 -0.15 12.84 -22.79
C ARG A 177 -0.20 11.32 -22.86
N TYR A 178 -1.33 10.75 -23.28
CA TYR A 178 -1.49 9.30 -23.39
C TYR A 178 -0.68 8.71 -24.56
N ILE A 179 -0.66 9.41 -25.71
CA ILE A 179 0.19 9.05 -26.86
C ILE A 179 1.66 9.03 -26.42
N TRP A 180 2.14 10.13 -25.84
CA TRP A 180 3.51 10.25 -25.35
C TRP A 180 3.85 9.15 -24.32
N THR A 181 2.95 8.86 -23.39
CA THR A 181 3.13 7.80 -22.37
C THR A 181 3.32 6.44 -23.04
N THR A 182 2.49 6.12 -24.03
CA THR A 182 2.56 4.85 -24.77
C THR A 182 3.86 4.73 -25.56
N GLU A 183 4.28 5.83 -26.21
CA GLU A 183 5.57 5.89 -26.92
C GLU A 183 6.75 5.66 -25.97
N LYS A 184 6.75 6.29 -24.79
CA LYS A 184 7.82 6.10 -23.80
C LYS A 184 7.84 4.70 -23.19
N MET A 185 6.68 4.06 -23.03
CA MET A 185 6.63 2.65 -22.65
C MET A 185 7.27 1.77 -23.73
N ARG A 186 6.97 2.02 -25.01
CA ARG A 186 7.58 1.26 -26.13
C ARG A 186 9.08 1.48 -26.23
N GLU A 187 9.54 2.72 -26.14
CA GLU A 187 10.98 3.04 -26.10
C GLU A 187 11.67 2.32 -24.93
N ALA A 188 11.01 2.23 -23.77
CA ALA A 188 11.53 1.49 -22.63
C ALA A 188 11.61 -0.01 -22.90
N ASP A 189 10.57 -0.62 -23.46
CA ASP A 189 10.55 -2.05 -23.80
C ASP A 189 11.62 -2.40 -24.86
N GLU A 190 11.83 -1.53 -25.85
CA GLU A 190 12.84 -1.71 -26.90
C GLU A 190 14.27 -1.61 -26.35
N ASN A 191 14.53 -0.66 -25.44
CA ASN A 191 15.86 -0.43 -24.88
C ASN A 191 16.18 -1.30 -23.65
N PHE A 192 15.15 -1.82 -22.97
CA PHE A 192 15.27 -2.64 -21.77
C PHE A 192 14.40 -3.90 -21.92
N PRO A 193 14.92 -4.98 -22.54
CA PRO A 193 14.15 -6.22 -22.78
C PRO A 193 13.57 -6.89 -21.52
N ASN A 194 14.12 -6.57 -20.35
CA ASN A 194 13.66 -7.05 -19.04
C ASN A 194 12.84 -6.00 -18.29
N ASN A 195 12.27 -5.01 -18.99
CA ASN A 195 11.41 -4.00 -18.42
C ASN A 195 10.21 -4.67 -17.72
N THR A 196 9.98 -4.31 -16.46
CA THR A 196 8.83 -4.79 -15.66
C THR A 196 7.77 -3.71 -15.47
N GLY A 197 8.04 -2.48 -15.91
CA GLY A 197 7.10 -1.36 -15.88
C GLY A 197 7.78 0.00 -16.03
N VAL A 198 6.99 1.02 -16.31
CA VAL A 198 7.48 2.40 -16.43
C VAL A 198 6.68 3.31 -15.51
N ASP A 199 7.38 4.11 -14.71
CA ASP A 199 6.80 5.21 -13.94
C ASP A 199 7.13 6.56 -14.58
N PHE A 200 6.15 7.47 -14.53
CA PHE A 200 6.29 8.84 -15.01
C PHE A 200 6.32 9.79 -13.82
N SER A 201 7.48 10.38 -13.56
CA SER A 201 7.75 11.16 -12.36
C SER A 201 8.31 12.55 -12.69
N GLY A 202 8.58 13.34 -11.65
CA GLY A 202 9.11 14.68 -11.76
C GLY A 202 8.09 15.75 -12.17
N PRO A 203 8.54 17.00 -12.32
CA PRO A 203 7.70 18.12 -12.74
C PRO A 203 7.00 17.82 -14.07
N GLY A 204 5.66 17.74 -14.02
CA GLY A 204 4.85 17.40 -15.18
C GLY A 204 5.00 15.96 -15.69
N GLY A 205 5.52 15.03 -14.88
CA GLY A 205 5.66 13.62 -15.25
C GLY A 205 6.52 13.36 -16.48
N LYS A 206 7.48 14.24 -16.75
CA LYS A 206 8.32 14.15 -17.96
C LYS A 206 9.46 13.15 -17.81
N ASN A 207 9.83 12.81 -16.59
CA ASN A 207 10.92 11.87 -16.32
C ASN A 207 10.38 10.44 -16.38
N VAL A 208 11.04 9.63 -17.20
CA VAL A 208 10.70 8.23 -17.46
C VAL A 208 11.60 7.35 -16.62
N ILE A 209 11.01 6.58 -15.71
CA ILE A 209 11.71 5.66 -14.82
C ILE A 209 11.37 4.25 -15.27
N VAL A 210 12.38 3.49 -15.72
CA VAL A 210 12.21 2.15 -16.27
C VAL A 210 12.57 1.10 -15.23
N HIS A 211 11.57 0.36 -14.76
CA HIS A 211 11.76 -0.71 -13.78
C HIS A 211 12.33 -1.95 -14.46
N ALA A 212 13.37 -2.53 -13.87
CA ALA A 212 13.98 -3.77 -14.34
C ALA A 212 14.49 -4.58 -13.14
N PRO A 213 14.53 -5.92 -13.22
CA PRO A 213 15.13 -6.76 -12.18
C PRO A 213 16.56 -6.32 -11.88
N GLY A 214 16.90 -6.21 -10.60
CA GLY A 214 18.20 -5.73 -10.14
C GLY A 214 18.41 -4.21 -10.26
N ARG A 215 17.42 -3.42 -10.71
CA ARG A 215 17.53 -1.95 -10.75
C ARG A 215 16.78 -1.31 -9.59
N VAL A 216 17.48 -0.47 -8.82
CA VAL A 216 16.93 0.25 -7.68
C VAL A 216 17.18 1.74 -7.86
N TYR A 217 16.12 2.52 -7.72
CA TYR A 217 16.17 3.97 -7.76
C TYR A 217 16.24 4.53 -6.34
N VAL A 218 17.13 5.49 -6.11
CA VAL A 218 17.27 6.20 -4.84
C VAL A 218 16.99 7.67 -5.10
N GLN A 219 15.83 8.14 -4.65
CA GLN A 219 15.49 9.55 -4.74
C GLN A 219 15.82 10.26 -3.43
N ARG A 220 16.63 11.31 -3.52
CA ARG A 220 16.88 12.22 -2.41
C ARG A 220 15.94 13.42 -2.48
N ARG A 221 15.33 13.76 -1.35
CA ARG A 221 14.52 14.97 -1.19
C ARG A 221 14.85 15.69 0.09
N THR A 222 14.80 17.01 0.07
CA THR A 222 14.89 17.85 1.25
C THR A 222 13.51 18.37 1.60
N ASN A 223 13.00 18.07 2.79
CA ASN A 223 11.70 18.63 3.19
C ASN A 223 11.83 20.12 3.59
N ALA A 224 10.71 20.79 3.88
CA ALA A 224 10.70 22.19 4.31
C ALA A 224 11.56 22.44 5.59
N TYR A 225 11.76 21.39 6.39
CA TYR A 225 12.57 21.40 7.59
C TYR A 225 14.06 21.17 7.31
N GLY A 226 14.49 21.07 6.05
CA GLY A 226 15.90 20.84 5.71
C GLY A 226 16.36 19.41 6.03
N GLU A 227 15.45 18.51 6.37
CA GLU A 227 15.74 17.10 6.59
C GLU A 227 15.86 16.41 5.24
N ILE A 228 16.94 15.65 5.09
CA ILE A 228 17.23 14.86 3.89
C ILE A 228 16.53 13.51 4.05
N HIS A 229 15.59 13.25 3.15
CA HIS A 229 14.89 11.98 3.00
C HIS A 229 15.40 11.26 1.77
N GLU A 230 15.63 9.95 1.90
CA GLU A 230 15.89 9.08 0.76
C GLU A 230 14.82 8.01 0.67
N THR A 231 14.24 7.88 -0.52
CA THR A 231 13.26 6.84 -0.84
C THR A 231 13.83 5.91 -1.88
N THR A 232 13.76 4.61 -1.61
CA THR A 232 14.11 3.56 -2.58
C THR A 232 12.85 3.04 -3.26
N PHE A 233 12.93 2.77 -4.56
CA PHE A 233 11.87 2.08 -5.32
C PHE A 233 12.45 1.34 -6.53
N GLY A 234 11.61 0.56 -7.23
CA GLY A 234 12.03 -0.35 -8.30
C GLY A 234 12.04 -1.78 -7.80
N ASP A 235 13.15 -2.49 -7.96
CA ASP A 235 13.34 -3.83 -7.39
C ASP A 235 13.76 -3.77 -5.91
N ASP A 236 13.34 -2.73 -5.17
CA ASP A 236 13.75 -2.50 -3.79
C ASP A 236 13.12 -3.52 -2.82
N ALA A 237 12.02 -4.17 -3.21
CA ALA A 237 11.41 -5.25 -2.46
C ALA A 237 12.32 -6.49 -2.33
N ALA A 238 13.28 -6.65 -3.26
CA ALA A 238 14.28 -7.71 -3.20
C ALA A 238 15.48 -7.37 -2.30
N LEU A 239 15.61 -6.11 -1.86
CA LEU A 239 16.67 -5.68 -0.95
C LEU A 239 16.31 -5.96 0.51
N THR A 240 17.27 -6.49 1.26
CA THR A 240 17.23 -6.54 2.73
C THR A 240 17.32 -5.14 3.34
N ASP A 241 16.80 -4.98 4.56
CA ASP A 241 16.90 -3.69 5.29
C ASP A 241 18.36 -3.25 5.47
N LYS A 242 19.27 -4.20 5.72
CA LYS A 242 20.72 -3.92 5.79
C LYS A 242 21.27 -3.37 4.47
N GLN A 243 20.81 -3.87 3.33
CA GLN A 243 21.22 -3.34 2.02
C GLN A 243 20.64 -1.94 1.78
N LYS A 244 19.36 -1.71 2.07
CA LYS A 244 18.74 -0.38 1.97
C LYS A 244 19.48 0.64 2.84
N PHE A 245 19.78 0.27 4.08
CA PHE A 245 20.59 1.07 4.99
C PHE A 245 21.97 1.39 4.41
N ASN A 246 22.68 0.38 3.90
CA ASN A 246 24.01 0.54 3.33
C ASN A 246 24.01 1.44 2.08
N ILE A 247 22.98 1.38 1.25
CA ILE A 247 22.80 2.28 0.10
C ILE A 247 22.63 3.73 0.57
N THR A 248 21.79 3.96 1.59
CA THR A 248 21.46 5.29 2.10
C THR A 248 22.62 5.94 2.86
N TYR A 249 23.18 5.22 3.85
CA TYR A 249 24.13 5.80 4.82
C TYR A 249 25.59 5.50 4.51
N LYS A 250 25.89 4.44 3.75
CA LYS A 250 27.27 4.06 3.42
C LYS A 250 27.60 4.19 1.93
N ARG A 251 26.59 4.48 1.09
CA ARG A 251 26.70 4.46 -0.38
C ARG A 251 27.28 3.16 -0.93
N ALA A 252 27.09 2.07 -0.21
CA ALA A 252 27.55 0.76 -0.62
C ALA A 252 26.49 0.10 -1.50
N HIS A 253 26.86 -0.19 -2.75
CA HIS A 253 25.98 -0.82 -3.73
C HIS A 253 26.04 -2.35 -3.55
N PRO A 254 24.91 -3.04 -3.35
CA PRO A 254 24.90 -4.49 -3.28
C PRO A 254 25.28 -5.09 -4.64
N GLU A 255 26.04 -6.18 -4.61
CA GLU A 255 26.45 -6.90 -5.83
C GLU A 255 25.24 -7.35 -6.63
N GLY A 256 25.32 -7.21 -7.96
CA GLY A 256 24.24 -7.58 -8.87
C GLY A 256 23.11 -6.55 -9.01
N TYR A 257 23.18 -5.42 -8.30
CA TYR A 257 22.21 -4.33 -8.44
C TYR A 257 22.78 -3.10 -9.14
N GLU A 258 21.97 -2.49 -10.01
CA GLU A 258 22.19 -1.16 -10.55
C GLU A 258 21.47 -0.13 -9.67
N ILE A 259 22.24 0.73 -8.99
CA ILE A 259 21.69 1.81 -8.16
C ILE A 259 21.67 3.11 -8.96
N VAL A 260 20.48 3.62 -9.25
CA VAL A 260 20.27 4.86 -10.00
C VAL A 260 19.84 5.96 -9.05
N TYR A 261 20.65 7.00 -8.90
CA TYR A 261 20.34 8.13 -8.04
C TYR A 261 19.53 9.19 -8.78
N LEU A 262 18.52 9.72 -8.10
CA LEU A 262 17.62 10.74 -8.62
C LEU A 262 17.65 11.98 -7.74
N ASP A 263 17.57 13.16 -8.36
CA ASP A 263 17.35 14.42 -7.64
C ASP A 263 15.88 14.61 -7.21
N GLU A 264 15.59 15.78 -6.62
CA GLU A 264 14.25 16.11 -6.14
C GLU A 264 13.21 16.14 -7.27
N ASP A 265 13.65 16.49 -8.49
CA ASP A 265 12.85 16.56 -9.70
C ASP A 265 12.83 15.23 -10.48
N TYR A 266 13.41 14.15 -9.93
CA TYR A 266 13.56 12.83 -10.56
C TYR A 266 14.47 12.79 -11.79
N ASN A 267 15.39 13.73 -11.95
CA ASN A 267 16.43 13.62 -12.97
C ASN A 267 17.51 12.65 -12.50
N THR A 268 18.04 11.84 -13.42
CA THR A 268 19.14 10.93 -13.12
C THR A 268 20.42 11.70 -12.83
N LEU A 269 21.00 11.45 -11.67
CA LEU A 269 22.30 11.97 -11.27
C LEU A 269 23.41 11.12 -11.88
N LYS A 270 24.46 11.78 -12.39
CA LYS A 270 25.64 11.09 -12.94
C LYS A 270 26.50 10.45 -11.85
N GLU A 271 26.47 11.01 -10.66
CA GLU A 271 27.23 10.56 -9.51
C GLU A 271 26.30 10.42 -8.30
N ALA A 272 26.62 9.47 -7.41
CA ALA A 272 25.89 9.31 -6.18
C ALA A 272 26.00 10.60 -5.34
N PRO A 273 24.88 11.11 -4.78
CA PRO A 273 24.97 12.22 -3.85
C PRO A 273 25.73 11.76 -2.59
N PRO A 274 26.35 12.69 -1.82
CA PRO A 274 27.07 12.34 -0.60
C PRO A 274 26.23 11.44 0.33
N ALA A 275 26.85 10.53 1.08
CA ALA A 275 26.15 9.74 2.09
C ALA A 275 25.39 10.67 3.06
N ILE A 276 24.20 10.26 3.51
CA ILE A 276 23.52 10.99 4.60
C ILE A 276 24.36 10.80 5.85
N THR A 277 24.86 11.89 6.43
CA THR A 277 25.63 11.79 7.67
C THR A 277 24.70 11.82 8.89
N ARG A 278 25.23 11.43 10.04
CA ARG A 278 24.55 11.58 11.32
C ARG A 278 24.11 13.02 11.55
N GLU A 279 24.97 13.98 11.25
CA GLU A 279 24.72 15.41 11.44
C GLU A 279 23.56 15.90 10.57
N ASP A 280 23.37 15.33 9.38
CA ASP A 280 22.24 15.65 8.52
C ASP A 280 20.91 15.17 9.13
N VAL A 281 20.89 13.93 9.66
CA VAL A 281 19.72 13.38 10.36
C VAL A 281 19.39 14.21 11.60
N LEU A 282 20.40 14.49 12.45
CA LEU A 282 20.22 15.27 13.67
C LEU A 282 19.77 16.71 13.38
N ARG A 283 20.30 17.33 12.32
CA ARG A 283 19.88 18.69 11.90
C ARG A 283 18.42 18.70 11.46
N GLY A 284 18.00 17.71 10.68
CA GLY A 284 16.61 17.54 10.25
C GLY A 284 15.67 17.38 11.45
N TRP A 285 16.01 16.48 12.36
CA TRP A 285 15.27 16.25 13.61
C TRP A 285 15.20 17.52 14.47
N GLN A 286 16.33 18.19 14.70
CA GLN A 286 16.37 19.41 15.50
C GLN A 286 15.49 20.51 14.90
N LYS A 287 15.56 20.72 13.57
CA LYS A 287 14.74 21.75 12.90
C LYS A 287 13.26 21.37 12.91
N TYR A 288 12.91 20.10 12.73
CA TYR A 288 11.54 19.62 12.91
C TYR A 288 11.01 19.97 14.29
N TRP A 289 11.76 19.66 15.35
CA TRP A 289 11.39 19.97 16.72
C TRP A 289 11.28 21.45 17.03
N GLN A 290 12.11 22.30 16.41
CA GLN A 290 12.04 23.75 16.59
C GLN A 290 10.84 24.39 15.88
N THR A 291 10.41 23.81 14.76
CA THR A 291 9.36 24.36 13.90
C THR A 291 7.99 23.75 14.12
N MET A 292 7.90 22.59 14.79
CA MET A 292 6.64 22.00 15.20
C MET A 292 5.85 23.02 16.03
N PRO A 293 4.60 23.35 15.69
CA PRO A 293 3.78 24.24 16.53
C PRO A 293 3.64 23.62 17.93
N LEU A 294 3.79 24.43 18.97
CA LEU A 294 3.54 23.94 20.32
C LEU A 294 2.07 23.46 20.40
N PRO A 295 1.82 22.31 21.04
CA PRO A 295 0.47 21.92 21.36
C PRO A 295 -0.19 23.00 22.22
N ALA A 296 -1.52 23.04 22.23
CA ALA A 296 -2.23 23.87 23.20
C ALA A 296 -1.83 23.47 24.63
N ASP A 297 -1.84 24.43 25.55
CA ASP A 297 -1.68 24.14 26.97
C ASP A 297 -2.89 23.30 27.42
N GLY A 298 -2.64 22.03 27.74
CA GLY A 298 -3.67 21.05 28.04
C GLY A 298 -3.16 19.61 27.95
N PRO A 299 -4.02 18.64 28.31
CA PRO A 299 -3.71 17.23 28.15
C PRO A 299 -3.59 16.86 26.67
N ILE A 300 -2.54 16.12 26.33
CA ILE A 300 -2.43 15.40 25.06
C ILE A 300 -2.66 13.93 25.39
N GLU A 301 -3.75 13.39 24.86
CA GLU A 301 -4.04 11.97 24.96
C GLU A 301 -3.06 11.18 24.08
N VAL A 302 -2.44 10.18 24.68
CA VAL A 302 -1.49 9.27 24.05
C VAL A 302 -2.07 7.88 24.15
N PRO A 303 -2.26 7.15 23.03
CA PRO A 303 -2.83 5.81 23.06
C PRO A 303 -2.08 4.91 24.06
N ALA A 304 -2.80 4.04 24.78
CA ALA A 304 -2.22 3.14 25.78
C ALA A 304 -1.02 2.33 25.26
N SER A 305 -1.09 1.98 23.97
CA SER A 305 -0.07 1.21 23.23
C SER A 305 1.21 2.00 22.93
N GLN A 306 1.23 3.31 23.17
CA GLN A 306 2.33 4.19 22.85
C GLN A 306 2.96 4.76 24.12
N LYS A 307 4.29 4.84 24.13
CA LYS A 307 5.05 5.55 25.16
C LYS A 307 5.47 6.90 24.60
N VAL A 308 5.24 7.96 25.37
CA VAL A 308 5.81 9.27 25.07
C VAL A 308 7.31 9.17 25.16
N HIS A 309 8.01 9.60 24.11
CA HIS A 309 9.45 9.66 24.14
C HIS A 309 9.90 10.76 25.12
N PRO A 310 10.80 10.50 26.09
CA PRO A 310 11.20 11.51 27.08
C PRO A 310 11.72 12.81 26.46
N LEU A 311 12.51 12.70 25.38
CA LEU A 311 13.01 13.85 24.63
C LEU A 311 11.91 14.75 24.03
N LEU A 312 10.76 14.18 23.66
CA LEU A 312 9.64 14.96 23.12
C LEU A 312 9.07 15.88 24.22
N GLU A 313 8.79 15.35 25.40
CA GLU A 313 8.26 16.17 26.50
C GLU A 313 9.25 17.27 26.89
N GLU A 314 10.52 16.92 27.10
CA GLU A 314 11.53 17.89 27.48
C GLU A 314 11.70 19.00 26.42
N THR A 315 11.74 18.63 25.14
CA THR A 315 11.85 19.60 24.05
C THR A 315 10.65 20.54 24.03
N LEU A 316 9.44 20.06 24.31
CA LEU A 316 8.26 20.91 24.43
C LEU A 316 8.38 21.85 25.66
N ARG A 317 8.85 21.34 26.81
CA ARG A 317 9.07 22.16 28.03
C ARG A 317 10.08 23.29 27.79
N GLN A 318 11.20 22.99 27.14
CA GLN A 318 12.24 23.99 26.82
C GLN A 318 11.71 25.10 25.89
N ARG A 319 10.65 24.80 25.12
CA ARG A 319 9.96 25.76 24.25
C ARG A 319 8.80 26.48 24.93
N GLY A 320 8.59 26.27 26.23
CA GLY A 320 7.56 26.93 27.03
C GLY A 320 6.18 26.26 26.98
N TRP A 321 6.09 24.99 26.58
CA TRP A 321 4.82 24.25 26.66
C TRP A 321 4.51 23.83 28.09
N GLU A 322 3.33 24.20 28.60
CA GLU A 322 2.89 23.91 29.97
C GLU A 322 1.88 22.75 30.06
N GLY A 323 1.51 22.13 28.93
CA GLY A 323 0.58 20.98 28.90
C GLY A 323 1.12 19.70 29.54
N TYR A 324 0.45 18.56 29.39
CA TYR A 324 0.95 17.27 29.89
C TYR A 324 0.42 16.13 29.03
N PHE A 325 1.11 15.00 29.04
CA PHE A 325 0.62 13.81 28.36
C PHE A 325 -0.29 13.00 29.29
N VAL A 326 -1.40 12.50 28.77
CA VAL A 326 -2.33 11.60 29.47
C VAL A 326 -2.34 10.29 28.69
N GLN A 327 -1.99 9.20 29.35
CA GLN A 327 -2.08 7.88 28.72
C GLN A 327 -3.56 7.46 28.70
N GLU A 328 -4.06 7.11 27.52
CA GLU A 328 -5.42 6.64 27.31
C GLU A 328 -5.59 5.34 28.13
N GLY A 329 -6.27 5.37 29.29
CA GLY A 329 -6.47 4.17 30.11
C GLY A 329 -6.44 4.25 31.64
N GLU A 330 -6.66 5.41 32.27
CA GLU A 330 -7.01 5.45 33.72
C GLU A 330 -8.25 6.30 34.05
N GLY A 331 -9.00 6.72 33.03
CA GLY A 331 -10.30 7.39 33.19
C GLY A 331 -11.40 6.51 32.61
N LEU A 332 -12.37 6.14 33.46
CA LEU A 332 -13.61 5.48 33.06
C LEU A 332 -14.21 6.21 31.85
N THR A 333 -14.42 5.49 30.77
CA THR A 333 -15.01 6.00 29.54
C THR A 333 -16.44 6.47 29.78
N GLU A 334 -16.66 7.79 29.81
CA GLU A 334 -17.98 8.47 29.71
C GLU A 334 -18.84 7.94 28.54
N TRP A 335 -18.24 7.22 27.58
CA TRP A 335 -18.93 6.56 26.48
C TRP A 335 -19.87 5.41 26.92
N ASP A 336 -19.61 4.72 28.04
CA ASP A 336 -20.49 3.65 28.53
C ASP A 336 -21.78 4.18 29.17
N GLU A 337 -21.76 5.41 29.69
CA GLU A 337 -22.93 6.06 30.31
C GLU A 337 -23.93 6.58 29.27
N TRP A 338 -23.49 6.81 28.03
CA TRP A 338 -24.34 7.37 26.97
C TRP A 338 -25.05 6.33 26.10
N MET A 339 -24.54 5.09 26.06
CA MET A 339 -25.06 4.01 25.22
C MET A 339 -26.05 3.07 25.93
N HIS A 340 -26.31 3.27 27.24
CA HIS A 340 -27.23 2.46 28.03
C HIS A 340 -28.23 3.28 28.89
N PRO A 341 -29.12 4.10 28.30
CA PRO A 341 -30.15 4.81 29.06
C PRO A 341 -31.30 3.90 29.57
N ASP A 342 -31.36 2.63 29.18
CA ASP A 342 -32.56 1.79 29.34
C ASP A 342 -32.49 0.75 30.49
N ALA A 343 -31.58 0.90 31.45
CA ALA A 343 -31.45 -0.05 32.57
C ALA A 343 -32.48 0.12 33.71
N GLU A 344 -33.43 1.04 33.61
CA GLU A 344 -34.57 1.14 34.54
C GLU A 344 -35.91 1.10 33.79
N GLY A 345 -36.38 -0.12 33.51
CA GLY A 345 -37.67 -0.37 32.88
C GLY A 345 -38.48 -1.42 33.63
N ASP A 346 -39.00 -1.10 34.82
CA ASP A 346 -40.14 -1.83 35.39
C ASP A 346 -41.00 -0.95 36.33
N ARG A 347 -42.08 -0.38 35.77
CA ARG A 347 -43.48 -0.49 36.24
C ARG A 347 -44.35 0.59 35.61
N GLY A 348 -45.36 0.15 34.86
CA GLY A 348 -46.45 0.99 34.37
C GLY A 348 -47.56 1.22 35.41
N ILE A 349 -48.34 2.28 35.19
CA ILE A 349 -49.83 2.39 35.16
C ILE A 349 -50.21 3.90 35.21
N PRO A 350 -51.32 4.36 34.55
CA PRO A 350 -51.55 5.78 34.26
C PRO A 350 -52.59 6.50 35.16
N GLY A 351 -52.31 7.78 35.44
CA GLY A 351 -53.23 8.90 35.80
C GLY A 351 -53.69 8.99 37.28
N PRO A 352 -54.27 10.13 37.77
CA PRO A 352 -54.31 11.52 37.25
C PRO A 352 -53.91 12.62 38.30
N GLU A 353 -53.67 13.83 37.78
CA GLU A 353 -53.73 15.19 38.35
C GLU A 353 -53.48 15.53 39.86
N MET A 354 -52.54 16.49 40.02
CA MET A 354 -52.41 17.57 41.05
C MET A 354 -51.78 17.22 42.43
N PRO A 355 -51.17 18.17 43.18
CA PRO A 355 -50.71 19.54 42.88
C PRO A 355 -49.24 19.82 43.29
N SER A 356 -48.75 20.96 42.80
CA SER A 356 -47.52 21.68 43.21
C SER A 356 -47.30 21.74 44.73
N VAL A 357 -46.18 21.17 45.19
CA VAL A 357 -45.48 21.57 46.43
C VAL A 357 -43.98 21.49 46.14
N ILE A 358 -43.32 22.65 46.21
CA ILE A 358 -41.86 22.77 46.30
C ILE A 358 -41.49 22.55 47.77
N PRO A 359 -40.56 21.64 48.09
CA PRO A 359 -39.74 21.79 49.28
C PRO A 359 -38.26 21.96 48.93
N ASP A 360 -37.63 22.80 49.74
CA ASP A 360 -36.27 23.30 49.70
C ASP A 360 -35.17 22.32 49.26
N ALA A 361 -34.28 22.86 48.42
CA ALA A 361 -33.02 22.25 48.05
C ALA A 361 -32.10 22.10 49.29
N PRO A 362 -31.54 20.91 49.56
CA PRO A 362 -30.46 20.78 50.53
C PRO A 362 -29.14 21.28 49.92
N GLU A 363 -28.37 21.97 50.76
CA GLU A 363 -27.06 22.55 50.47
C GLU A 363 -26.08 21.51 49.88
N PRO A 364 -25.20 21.91 48.93
CA PRO A 364 -24.21 21.00 48.37
C PRO A 364 -23.13 20.65 49.41
N VAL A 365 -23.00 19.36 49.67
CA VAL A 365 -21.93 18.77 50.48
C VAL A 365 -20.60 18.95 49.75
N ALA A 366 -19.62 19.53 50.43
CA ALA A 366 -18.28 19.76 49.90
C ALA A 366 -17.59 18.42 49.51
N PRO A 367 -16.88 18.36 48.37
CA PRO A 367 -16.16 17.16 47.98
C PRO A 367 -14.99 16.88 48.91
N THR A 368 -14.94 15.64 49.37
CA THR A 368 -13.85 15.06 50.18
C THR A 368 -12.53 15.12 49.41
N SER A 369 -11.51 15.71 50.03
CA SER A 369 -10.14 15.73 49.51
C SER A 369 -9.60 14.31 49.35
N GLN A 370 -9.36 13.90 48.10
CA GLN A 370 -8.55 12.73 47.80
C GLN A 370 -7.07 13.09 47.95
N SER A 371 -6.34 12.19 48.62
CA SER A 371 -4.91 12.24 48.87
C SER A 371 -4.13 12.32 47.55
N GLN A 372 -3.33 13.38 47.39
CA GLN A 372 -2.26 13.45 46.40
C GLN A 372 -1.24 12.35 46.72
N GLY A 373 -1.27 11.25 45.97
CA GLY A 373 -0.15 10.33 45.88
C GLY A 373 1.02 11.03 45.17
N ASP A 374 2.23 10.78 45.66
CA ASP A 374 3.47 11.41 45.20
C ASP A 374 3.60 11.36 43.67
N LYS A 375 3.52 12.54 43.05
CA LYS A 375 3.85 12.73 41.65
C LYS A 375 5.31 12.28 41.44
N PRO A 376 5.61 11.40 40.46
CA PRO A 376 6.99 11.09 40.14
C PRO A 376 7.71 12.40 39.78
N SER A 377 8.87 12.61 40.41
CA SER A 377 9.69 13.78 40.12
C SER A 377 10.12 13.75 38.66
N PRO A 378 10.12 14.90 37.95
CA PRO A 378 10.61 14.95 36.59
C PRO A 378 12.06 14.44 36.52
N PRO A 379 12.46 13.83 35.39
CA PRO A 379 13.84 13.37 35.20
C PRO A 379 14.81 14.53 35.45
N SER A 380 15.90 14.22 36.12
CA SER A 380 16.92 15.22 36.43
C SER A 380 17.70 15.60 35.17
N ALA A 381 18.33 16.77 35.18
CA ALA A 381 19.23 17.17 34.09
C ALA A 381 20.37 16.15 33.83
N ALA A 382 20.72 15.34 34.83
CA ALA A 382 21.67 14.24 34.68
C ALA A 382 21.08 13.05 33.91
N ASP A 383 19.79 12.76 34.09
CA ASP A 383 19.07 11.73 33.33
C ASP A 383 18.94 12.14 31.85
N PHE A 384 18.69 13.42 31.59
CA PHE A 384 18.71 13.98 30.23
C PHE A 384 20.09 13.84 29.57
N GLN A 385 21.16 14.25 30.27
CA GLN A 385 22.51 14.15 29.76
C GLN A 385 22.91 12.68 29.49
N ALA A 386 22.48 11.75 30.36
CA ALA A 386 22.71 10.32 30.17
C ALA A 386 21.94 9.74 28.96
N GLU A 387 20.69 10.16 28.74
CA GLU A 387 19.92 9.70 27.59
C GLU A 387 20.41 10.34 26.28
N LEU A 388 20.86 11.60 26.30
CA LEU A 388 21.59 12.24 25.21
C LEU A 388 22.88 11.49 24.91
N GLU A 389 23.70 11.18 25.90
CA GLU A 389 24.94 10.41 25.71
C GLU A 389 24.67 8.98 25.21
N ARG A 390 23.57 8.36 25.64
CA ARG A 390 23.11 7.05 25.16
C ARG A 390 22.66 7.14 23.70
N PHE A 391 21.87 8.16 23.37
CA PHE A 391 21.45 8.45 22.00
C PHE A 391 22.68 8.78 21.13
N GLU A 392 23.62 9.58 21.63
CA GLU A 392 24.85 9.92 20.92
C GLU A 392 25.76 8.71 20.71
N LYS A 393 25.80 7.75 21.65
CA LYS A 393 26.44 6.44 21.50
C LYS A 393 25.75 5.59 20.45
N LEU A 394 24.42 5.53 20.47
CA LEU A 394 23.59 4.88 19.45
C LEU A 394 23.79 5.49 18.06
N PHE A 395 24.30 6.70 17.96
CA PHE A 395 24.61 7.38 16.70
C PHE A 395 26.12 7.46 16.39
N THR A 396 27.00 6.80 17.13
CA THR A 396 28.38 6.57 16.64
C THR A 396 28.32 5.66 15.41
N GLU A 397 29.23 5.75 14.42
CA GLU A 397 29.13 4.89 13.21
C GLU A 397 29.08 3.39 13.58
N GLU A 398 29.84 3.01 14.60
CA GLU A 398 29.88 1.68 15.18
C GLU A 398 28.62 1.37 16.00
N GLY A 399 28.15 2.28 16.87
CA GLY A 399 26.94 2.08 17.68
C GLY A 399 25.63 2.12 16.89
N PHE A 400 25.57 2.92 15.84
CA PHE A 400 24.44 3.01 14.91
C PHE A 400 24.38 1.77 14.04
N THR A 401 25.52 1.36 13.49
CA THR A 401 25.60 0.08 12.78
C THR A 401 25.26 -1.08 13.71
N ALA A 402 25.78 -1.10 14.95
CA ALA A 402 25.56 -2.20 15.89
C ALA A 402 24.13 -2.26 16.43
N GLU A 403 23.51 -1.14 16.80
CA GLU A 403 22.13 -1.16 17.30
C GLU A 403 21.13 -1.40 16.16
N PHE A 404 21.40 -0.88 14.96
CA PHE A 404 20.63 -1.24 13.77
C PHE A 404 20.81 -2.72 13.43
N GLU A 405 22.04 -3.26 13.42
CA GLU A 405 22.29 -4.69 13.26
C GLU A 405 21.61 -5.52 14.35
N LYS A 406 21.51 -5.04 15.59
CA LYS A 406 20.80 -5.71 16.68
C LYS A 406 19.27 -5.60 16.58
N GLN A 407 18.75 -4.53 15.97
CA GLN A 407 17.32 -4.33 15.76
C GLN A 407 16.81 -5.14 14.56
N PHE A 408 17.65 -5.35 13.54
CA PHE A 408 17.34 -6.08 12.31
C PHE A 408 17.96 -7.48 12.21
N ALA A 409 18.86 -7.83 13.13
CA ALA A 409 19.04 -9.20 13.59
C ALA A 409 18.21 -9.33 14.86
N PRO A 410 16.87 -9.50 14.77
CA PRO A 410 16.20 -10.07 15.91
C PRO A 410 16.98 -11.33 16.26
N GLU A 411 17.17 -11.57 17.56
CA GLU A 411 17.22 -12.95 18.01
C GLU A 411 15.88 -13.54 17.54
N LEU A 412 15.82 -13.94 16.26
CA LEU A 412 14.81 -14.85 15.76
C LEU A 412 14.79 -15.91 16.84
N PRO A 413 13.61 -16.24 17.40
CA PRO A 413 13.55 -17.36 18.30
C PRO A 413 14.26 -18.48 17.55
N THR A 414 15.41 -18.91 18.11
CA THR A 414 16.20 -20.01 17.53
C THR A 414 15.21 -21.08 17.10
N GLU A 415 15.46 -21.80 16.02
CA GLU A 415 14.54 -22.86 15.57
C GLU A 415 14.06 -23.71 16.76
N ALA A 416 14.96 -23.97 17.72
CA ALA A 416 14.70 -24.58 19.02
C ALA A 416 13.70 -23.83 19.95
N SER A 417 13.72 -22.49 20.06
CA SER A 417 12.78 -21.73 20.90
C SER A 417 11.43 -21.48 20.22
N PHE A 418 11.40 -21.31 18.89
CA PHE A 418 10.14 -21.35 18.14
C PHE A 418 9.52 -22.72 18.26
N GLU A 419 10.29 -23.78 17.98
CA GLU A 419 9.87 -25.17 18.13
C GLU A 419 9.46 -25.49 19.56
N LYS A 420 10.12 -24.96 20.59
CA LYS A 420 9.73 -25.16 22.00
C LYS A 420 8.41 -24.45 22.35
N ALA A 421 8.22 -23.21 21.94
CA ALA A 421 6.96 -22.47 22.16
C ALA A 421 5.80 -23.10 21.37
N PHE A 422 6.10 -23.57 20.17
CA PHE A 422 5.17 -24.31 19.33
C PHE A 422 4.83 -25.67 19.96
N ARG A 423 5.81 -26.48 20.36
CA ARG A 423 5.61 -27.76 21.08
C ARG A 423 4.79 -27.59 22.36
N ALA A 424 4.96 -26.49 23.09
CA ALA A 424 4.18 -26.22 24.30
C ALA A 424 2.68 -26.00 24.03
N GLN A 425 2.31 -25.51 22.84
CA GLN A 425 0.92 -25.34 22.43
C GLN A 425 0.33 -26.60 21.77
N PHE A 426 1.18 -27.50 21.26
CA PHE A 426 0.81 -28.75 20.59
C PHE A 426 1.09 -29.98 21.45
N ALA A 427 0.94 -29.87 22.77
CA ALA A 427 1.12 -30.96 23.71
C ALA A 427 -0.11 -31.88 23.97
N PRO A 428 -0.97 -32.24 22.99
CA PRO A 428 -1.65 -33.54 23.04
C PRO A 428 -0.67 -34.65 22.63
N GLU A 429 -0.81 -35.83 23.23
CA GLU A 429 -0.07 -37.06 22.87
C GLU A 429 -0.25 -37.47 21.38
N ASP A 430 -1.15 -36.81 20.65
CA ASP A 430 -1.61 -37.16 19.29
C ASP A 430 -0.95 -36.36 18.15
N PHE A 431 -0.07 -35.39 18.44
CA PHE A 431 0.58 -34.56 17.42
C PHE A 431 2.08 -34.86 17.28
N SER A 432 2.41 -35.89 16.48
CA SER A 432 3.81 -36.33 16.30
C SER A 432 4.69 -35.29 15.58
N ASN A 433 6.00 -35.35 15.81
CA ASN A 433 6.98 -34.47 15.15
C ASN A 433 6.92 -34.55 13.62
N GLU A 434 6.68 -35.74 13.08
CA GLU A 434 6.55 -35.98 11.64
C GLU A 434 5.31 -35.28 11.06
N ARG A 435 4.20 -35.33 11.81
CA ARG A 435 2.94 -34.68 11.45
C ARG A 435 3.09 -33.15 11.43
N LEU A 436 3.77 -32.59 12.43
CA LEU A 436 4.11 -31.17 12.47
C LEU A 436 5.00 -30.76 11.29
N HIS A 437 6.07 -31.51 11.03
CA HIS A 437 7.00 -31.19 9.95
C HIS A 437 6.29 -31.21 8.58
N GLY A 438 5.46 -32.22 8.31
CA GLY A 438 4.67 -32.29 7.09
C GLY A 438 3.66 -31.14 6.95
N ALA A 439 3.09 -30.67 8.07
CA ALA A 439 2.20 -29.52 8.07
C ALA A 439 2.94 -28.21 7.75
N LEU A 440 4.11 -27.97 8.36
CA LEU A 440 4.94 -26.81 8.08
C LEU A 440 5.46 -26.81 6.63
N GLU A 441 5.89 -27.96 6.12
CA GLU A 441 6.33 -28.10 4.73
C GLU A 441 5.19 -27.77 3.76
N THR A 442 3.97 -28.22 4.06
CA THR A 442 2.77 -27.91 3.26
C THR A 442 2.46 -26.42 3.26
N LEU A 443 2.55 -25.75 4.41
CA LEU A 443 2.36 -24.29 4.52
C LEU A 443 3.45 -23.51 3.78
N ASN A 444 4.71 -23.94 3.88
CA ASN A 444 5.82 -23.28 3.21
C ASN A 444 5.70 -23.44 1.67
N ARG A 445 5.37 -24.65 1.20
CA ARG A 445 5.28 -24.95 -0.23
C ARG A 445 4.15 -24.21 -0.94
N TYR A 446 3.00 -24.03 -0.28
CA TYR A 446 1.79 -23.49 -0.93
C TYR A 446 1.34 -22.12 -0.39
N GLY A 447 2.03 -21.57 0.60
CA GLY A 447 1.60 -20.38 1.32
C GLY A 447 0.51 -20.66 2.36
N VAL A 448 0.28 -19.73 3.29
CA VAL A 448 -0.56 -19.95 4.48
C VAL A 448 -2.01 -20.33 4.14
N GLN A 449 -2.70 -19.55 3.30
CA GLN A 449 -4.12 -19.79 3.00
C GLN A 449 -4.35 -21.12 2.24
N GLU A 450 -3.61 -21.33 1.15
CA GLU A 450 -3.74 -22.55 0.33
C GLU A 450 -3.16 -23.78 1.05
N GLY A 451 -2.10 -23.60 1.85
CA GLY A 451 -1.54 -24.63 2.71
C GLY A 451 -2.53 -25.10 3.78
N ILE A 452 -3.25 -24.19 4.45
CA ILE A 452 -4.34 -24.56 5.38
C ILE A 452 -5.48 -25.28 4.66
N ARG A 453 -5.85 -24.86 3.45
CA ARG A 453 -6.88 -25.53 2.66
C ARG A 453 -6.47 -26.97 2.33
N ARG A 454 -5.20 -27.20 2.00
CA ARG A 454 -4.65 -28.53 1.73
C ARG A 454 -4.55 -29.37 2.99
N LEU A 455 -4.06 -28.80 4.09
CA LEU A 455 -4.05 -29.47 5.39
C LEU A 455 -5.46 -29.84 5.84
N THR A 456 -6.48 -29.01 5.58
CA THR A 456 -7.87 -29.38 5.91
C THR A 456 -8.32 -30.69 5.24
N LYS A 457 -7.71 -31.06 4.11
CA LYS A 457 -7.99 -32.32 3.40
C LYS A 457 -7.11 -33.48 3.87
N THR A 458 -5.83 -33.23 4.11
CA THR A 458 -4.83 -34.29 4.40
C THR A 458 -4.63 -34.52 5.89
N ASP A 459 -4.79 -33.48 6.70
CA ASP A 459 -4.60 -33.44 8.15
C ASP A 459 -5.51 -32.37 8.81
N PRO A 460 -6.80 -32.69 9.03
CA PRO A 460 -7.78 -31.72 9.52
C PRO A 460 -7.45 -31.15 10.90
N ASP A 461 -6.85 -31.94 11.79
CA ASP A 461 -6.52 -31.46 13.14
C ASP A 461 -5.35 -30.47 13.09
N ALA A 462 -4.30 -30.74 12.29
CA ALA A 462 -3.24 -29.78 12.06
C ALA A 462 -3.80 -28.46 11.52
N ALA A 463 -4.67 -28.53 10.51
CA ALA A 463 -5.31 -27.35 9.93
C ALA A 463 -6.13 -26.55 10.95
N LYS A 464 -6.86 -27.22 11.84
CA LYS A 464 -7.64 -26.59 12.91
C LYS A 464 -6.71 -25.83 13.87
N HIS A 465 -5.61 -26.44 14.30
CA HIS A 465 -4.64 -25.79 15.18
C HIS A 465 -3.99 -24.56 14.53
N PHE A 466 -3.55 -24.65 13.28
CA PHE A 466 -2.97 -23.50 12.57
C PHE A 466 -3.99 -22.37 12.38
N LYS A 467 -5.27 -22.68 12.11
CA LYS A 467 -6.34 -21.66 12.06
C LYS A 467 -6.52 -20.95 13.41
N THR A 468 -6.55 -21.69 14.51
CA THR A 468 -6.69 -21.10 15.85
C THR A 468 -5.53 -20.15 16.17
N LEU A 469 -4.30 -20.51 15.82
CA LEU A 469 -3.12 -19.67 16.08
C LEU A 469 -3.11 -18.38 15.27
N LEU A 470 -3.52 -18.46 14.00
CA LEU A 470 -3.59 -17.28 13.15
C LEU A 470 -4.69 -16.33 13.60
N ASN A 471 -5.85 -16.88 14.00
CA ASN A 471 -6.96 -16.07 14.51
C ASN A 471 -6.66 -15.47 15.89
N SER A 472 -5.88 -16.14 16.75
CA SER A 472 -5.47 -15.60 18.06
C SER A 472 -4.47 -14.43 17.99
N ARG A 473 -3.94 -14.14 16.80
CA ARG A 473 -3.04 -13.01 16.55
C ARG A 473 -3.73 -11.80 15.94
N GLU A 474 -4.99 -11.93 15.52
CA GLU A 474 -5.80 -10.78 15.18
C GLU A 474 -6.27 -10.15 16.51
N PRO A 475 -5.99 -8.85 16.75
CA PRO A 475 -6.49 -8.20 17.95
C PRO A 475 -8.02 -8.32 17.96
N SER A 476 -8.58 -8.80 19.07
CA SER A 476 -10.01 -8.77 19.30
C SER A 476 -10.44 -7.30 19.32
N ASP A 477 -11.20 -6.90 18.31
CA ASP A 477 -11.86 -5.58 18.22
C ASP A 477 -12.70 -5.27 19.47
#